data_AF-A0A7J4PX74-F1
#
_entry.id   AF-A0A7J4PX74-F1
#
_cell.length_a   1.000
_cell.length_b   1.000
_cell.length_c   1.000
_cell.angle_alpha   90.00
_cell.angle_beta   90.00
_cell.angle_gamma   90.00
#
_symmetry.space_group_name_H-M   'P 1'
#
loop_
_entity.id
_entity.type
_entity.pdbx_description
1 polymer ?
#
loop_
_entity_poly.entity_id
_entity_poly.type
_entity_poly.pdbx_seq_one_letter_code
_entity_poly.pdbx_strand_id
1 'polypeptide(L)'
;IIRRSALGRIGGFPEYIIEDTFFSFESDLHNYKSIYIPKIYAYGKPVTTFTALVKQQWRYNYGDTQFLTYFFKKRTKEFKHRSPLSNIDYMTHGFGLNYLSLILVLFTLVSILIVFSNLPFIHLTLRQALQTRSAGLDLELFGAFAFVLSLFVPVILAKIYFKSLSKGFMVFILNFSLAIVRTKAAVAAVLNSSPGMRWSRTTENNSHNIAYSLYNTRFELAFSAALFSFGYLAVATHNISGGIWLSAYGVLYLAATVLIYKYG
;
A
#
# COMPACT_ATOMS: atom_id res chain seq x y z
N ILE A 1 -24.96 -15.13 -1.07
CA ILE A 1 -26.39 -15.39 -0.75
C ILE A 1 -26.50 -15.46 0.76
N ILE A 2 -27.43 -14.71 1.37
CA ILE A 2 -27.58 -14.62 2.83
C ILE A 2 -28.97 -15.12 3.22
N ARG A 3 -29.07 -15.91 4.29
CA ARG A 3 -30.36 -16.33 4.82
C ARG A 3 -31.05 -15.14 5.49
N ARG A 4 -32.27 -14.81 5.08
CA ARG A 4 -33.05 -13.67 5.65
C ARG A 4 -33.17 -13.72 7.17
N SER A 5 -33.33 -14.91 7.74
CA SER A 5 -33.42 -15.06 9.20
C SER A 5 -32.11 -14.73 9.92
N ALA A 6 -30.95 -14.97 9.30
CA ALA A 6 -29.66 -14.55 9.86
C ALA A 6 -29.53 -13.03 9.84
N LEU A 7 -29.88 -12.40 8.71
CA LEU A 7 -29.90 -10.94 8.58
C LEU A 7 -30.80 -10.28 9.63
N GLY A 8 -31.99 -10.83 9.86
CA GLY A 8 -32.93 -10.32 10.86
C GLY A 8 -32.42 -10.46 12.30
N ARG A 9 -31.70 -11.54 12.64
CA ARG A 9 -31.12 -11.72 13.99
C ARG A 9 -29.92 -10.82 14.26
N ILE A 10 -29.11 -10.57 13.25
CA ILE A 10 -27.94 -9.67 13.34
C ILE A 10 -28.38 -8.20 13.41
N GLY A 11 -29.58 -7.88 12.90
CA GLY A 11 -30.11 -6.51 12.88
C GLY A 11 -29.84 -5.76 11.57
N GLY A 12 -29.59 -6.48 10.47
CA GLY A 12 -29.33 -5.89 9.15
C GLY A 12 -27.84 -5.81 8.81
N PHE A 13 -27.53 -4.97 7.81
CA PHE A 13 -26.15 -4.68 7.44
C PHE A 13 -25.60 -3.56 8.32
N PRO A 14 -24.39 -3.74 8.90
CA PRO A 14 -23.74 -2.68 9.66
C PRO A 14 -23.46 -1.43 8.80
N GLU A 15 -23.63 -0.24 9.36
CA GLU A 15 -23.38 1.05 8.70
C GLU A 15 -21.88 1.39 8.66
N TYR A 16 -21.10 0.51 8.04
CA TYR A 16 -19.67 0.69 7.80
C TYR A 16 -19.39 0.75 6.30
N ILE A 17 -18.18 1.21 5.95
CA ILE A 17 -17.80 1.43 4.55
C ILE A 17 -17.68 0.13 3.73
N ILE A 18 -17.32 -0.96 4.42
CA ILE A 18 -17.23 -2.31 3.87
C ILE A 18 -18.25 -3.19 4.59
N GLU A 19 -19.53 -2.89 4.37
CA GLU A 19 -20.66 -3.47 5.09
C GLU A 19 -20.69 -5.01 5.03
N ASP A 20 -20.19 -5.59 3.96
CA ASP A 20 -20.12 -7.03 3.70
C ASP A 20 -19.14 -7.74 4.64
N THR A 21 -17.93 -7.21 4.81
CA THR A 21 -16.91 -7.74 5.74
C THR A 21 -17.40 -7.67 7.18
N PHE A 22 -17.99 -6.54 7.59
CA PHE A 22 -18.55 -6.40 8.93
C PHE A 22 -19.71 -7.34 9.17
N PHE A 23 -20.62 -7.48 8.19
CA PHE A 23 -21.72 -8.43 8.29
C PHE A 23 -21.23 -9.88 8.39
N SER A 24 -20.17 -10.25 7.65
CA SER A 24 -19.57 -11.59 7.75
C SER A 24 -19.02 -11.84 9.15
N PHE A 25 -18.32 -10.87 9.74
CA PHE A 25 -17.80 -10.97 11.10
C PHE A 25 -18.92 -11.06 12.15
N GLU A 26 -19.97 -10.25 12.03
CA GLU A 26 -21.16 -10.34 12.91
C GLU A 26 -21.89 -11.67 12.77
N SER A 27 -21.98 -12.21 11.55
CA SER A 27 -22.56 -13.53 11.30
C SER A 27 -21.78 -14.61 12.04
N ASP A 28 -20.46 -14.53 12.00
CA ASP A 28 -19.59 -15.42 12.73
C ASP A 28 -19.78 -15.27 14.24
N LEU A 29 -19.87 -14.04 14.79
CA LEU A 29 -20.16 -13.81 16.21
C LEU A 29 -21.47 -14.50 16.66
N HIS A 30 -22.48 -14.51 15.80
CA HIS A 30 -23.77 -15.16 16.05
C HIS A 30 -23.79 -16.67 15.75
N ASN A 31 -22.61 -17.30 15.60
CA ASN A 31 -22.44 -18.73 15.33
C ASN A 31 -23.10 -19.23 14.04
N TYR A 32 -23.28 -18.34 13.06
CA TYR A 32 -23.62 -18.78 11.71
C TYR A 32 -22.41 -19.41 11.04
N LYS A 33 -22.68 -20.32 10.09
CA LYS A 33 -21.67 -20.99 9.28
C LYS A 33 -21.76 -20.50 7.85
N SER A 34 -20.60 -20.13 7.31
CA SER A 34 -20.43 -19.70 5.92
C SER A 34 -19.85 -20.85 5.08
N ILE A 35 -20.27 -20.94 3.82
CA ILE A 35 -19.76 -21.94 2.85
C ILE A 35 -19.29 -21.18 1.62
N TYR A 36 -18.03 -21.39 1.24
CA TYR A 36 -17.47 -20.89 -0.01
C TYR A 36 -17.54 -21.99 -1.08
N ILE A 37 -18.21 -21.68 -2.19
CA ILE A 37 -18.29 -22.57 -3.36
C ILE A 37 -17.42 -21.93 -4.46
N PRO A 38 -16.29 -22.56 -4.86
CA PRO A 38 -15.37 -22.00 -5.85
C PRO A 38 -15.93 -22.13 -7.28
N LYS A 39 -17.09 -21.54 -7.54
CA LYS A 39 -17.76 -21.49 -8.85
C LYS A 39 -18.06 -20.04 -9.21
N ILE A 40 -17.83 -19.69 -10.47
CA ILE A 40 -18.13 -18.35 -10.98
C ILE A 40 -19.64 -18.26 -11.23
N TYR A 41 -20.31 -17.37 -10.49
CA TYR A 41 -21.75 -17.11 -10.63
C TYR A 41 -22.06 -15.77 -11.32
N ALA A 42 -21.13 -14.83 -11.29
CA ALA A 42 -21.29 -13.51 -11.91
C ALA A 42 -19.92 -12.93 -12.27
N TYR A 43 -19.89 -12.08 -13.31
CA TYR A 43 -18.72 -11.29 -13.67
C TYR A 43 -18.91 -9.85 -13.18
N GLY A 44 -17.92 -9.32 -12.47
CA GLY A 44 -17.89 -7.93 -12.04
C GLY A 44 -17.52 -6.98 -13.19
N LYS A 45 -17.90 -5.71 -13.07
CA LYS A 45 -17.39 -4.67 -13.97
C LYS A 45 -15.92 -4.38 -13.63
N PRO A 46 -15.00 -4.35 -14.62
CA PRO A 46 -13.60 -4.05 -14.36
C PRO A 46 -13.42 -2.57 -13.99
N VAL A 47 -12.38 -2.29 -13.21
CA VAL A 47 -11.92 -0.92 -12.97
C VAL A 47 -11.08 -0.49 -14.17
N THR A 48 -11.54 0.53 -14.89
CA THR A 48 -10.95 0.96 -16.17
C THR A 48 -10.02 2.15 -16.05
N THR A 49 -10.11 2.93 -14.96
CA THR A 49 -9.26 4.10 -14.73
C THR A 49 -8.50 4.00 -13.42
N PHE A 50 -7.32 4.61 -13.36
CA PHE A 50 -6.52 4.68 -12.16
C PHE A 50 -7.20 5.53 -11.07
N THR A 51 -7.94 6.58 -11.44
CA THR A 51 -8.77 7.35 -10.49
C THR A 51 -9.83 6.48 -9.82
N ALA A 52 -10.49 5.60 -10.58
CA ALA A 52 -11.45 4.66 -10.01
C ALA A 52 -10.77 3.63 -9.09
N LEU A 53 -9.58 3.16 -9.46
CA LEU A 53 -8.77 2.28 -8.61
C LEU A 53 -8.37 2.97 -7.30
N VAL A 54 -7.90 4.22 -7.35
CA VAL A 54 -7.56 5.03 -6.16
C VAL A 54 -8.76 5.15 -5.23
N LYS A 55 -9.94 5.49 -5.74
CA LYS A 55 -11.17 5.62 -4.94
C LYS A 55 -11.57 4.29 -4.29
N GLN A 56 -11.49 3.20 -5.05
CA GLN A 56 -11.77 1.86 -4.52
C GLN A 56 -10.79 1.49 -3.41
N GLN A 57 -9.50 1.74 -3.63
CA GLN A 57 -8.44 1.41 -2.68
C GLN A 57 -8.53 2.26 -1.42
N TRP A 58 -8.85 3.55 -1.54
CA TRP A 58 -9.15 4.40 -0.39
C TRP A 58 -10.30 3.82 0.45
N ARG A 59 -11.41 3.46 -0.21
CA ARG A 59 -12.59 2.89 0.45
C ARG A 59 -12.24 1.63 1.23
N TYR A 60 -11.54 0.69 0.59
CA TYR A 60 -11.14 -0.56 1.23
C TYR A 60 -10.14 -0.34 2.36
N ASN A 61 -9.12 0.48 2.15
CA ASN A 61 -8.09 0.69 3.17
C ASN A 61 -8.64 1.43 4.40
N TYR A 62 -9.53 2.41 4.20
CA TYR A 62 -10.27 3.03 5.30
C TYR A 62 -11.14 1.98 6.01
N GLY A 63 -11.97 1.26 5.26
CA GLY A 63 -12.92 0.27 5.80
C GLY A 63 -12.23 -0.85 6.57
N ASP A 64 -11.12 -1.37 6.06
CA ASP A 64 -10.31 -2.42 6.68
C ASP A 64 -9.65 -1.93 7.97
N THR A 65 -9.19 -0.67 8.00
CA THR A 65 -8.63 -0.05 9.22
C THR A 65 -9.72 0.17 10.27
N GLN A 66 -10.91 0.59 9.84
CA GLN A 66 -12.10 0.68 10.68
C GLN A 66 -12.49 -0.71 11.22
N PHE A 67 -12.42 -1.74 10.37
CA PHE A 67 -12.69 -3.12 10.71
C PHE A 67 -11.72 -3.66 11.74
N LEU A 68 -10.41 -3.40 11.63
CA LEU A 68 -9.44 -3.80 12.67
C LEU A 68 -9.80 -3.22 14.04
N THR A 69 -10.14 -1.94 14.08
CA THR A 69 -10.55 -1.27 15.32
C THR A 69 -11.79 -1.94 15.90
N TYR A 70 -12.78 -2.24 15.06
CA TYR A 70 -14.00 -2.94 15.44
C TYR A 70 -13.73 -4.36 15.96
N PHE A 71 -12.93 -5.12 15.20
CA PHE A 71 -12.49 -6.48 15.51
C PHE A 71 -11.81 -6.53 16.87
N PHE A 72 -10.81 -5.68 17.13
CA PHE A 72 -10.11 -5.69 18.43
C PHE A 72 -11.01 -5.31 19.61
N LYS A 73 -11.96 -4.38 19.41
CA LYS A 73 -12.95 -4.02 20.44
C LYS A 73 -13.90 -5.18 20.77
N LYS A 74 -14.36 -5.92 19.76
CA LYS A 74 -15.29 -7.06 19.93
C LYS A 74 -14.57 -8.35 20.35
N ARG A 75 -13.32 -8.54 19.93
CA ARG A 75 -12.50 -9.72 20.23
C ARG A 75 -12.40 -10.00 21.73
N THR A 76 -12.28 -8.94 22.53
CA THR A 76 -12.10 -9.02 23.98
C THR A 76 -13.34 -9.50 24.74
N LYS A 77 -14.54 -9.37 24.15
CA LYS A 77 -15.81 -9.65 24.84
C LYS A 77 -16.42 -11.01 24.47
N GLU A 78 -16.37 -11.40 23.19
CA GLU A 78 -17.19 -12.51 22.68
C GLU A 78 -16.35 -13.61 21.99
N PHE A 79 -15.07 -13.36 21.70
CA PHE A 79 -14.26 -14.18 20.80
C PHE A 79 -13.27 -15.12 21.51
N LYS A 80 -13.29 -15.18 22.85
CA LYS A 80 -12.33 -15.96 23.64
C LYS A 80 -12.41 -17.48 23.37
N HIS A 81 -13.50 -17.95 22.78
CA HIS A 81 -13.77 -19.37 22.51
C HIS A 81 -13.61 -19.77 21.03
N ARG A 82 -13.11 -18.86 20.17
CA ARG A 82 -12.94 -19.13 18.73
C ARG A 82 -11.54 -19.64 18.40
N SER A 83 -11.45 -20.36 17.29
CA SER A 83 -10.18 -20.91 16.79
C SER A 83 -9.15 -19.78 16.58
N PRO A 84 -7.89 -19.96 17.02
CA PRO A 84 -6.80 -19.03 16.73
C PRO A 84 -6.65 -18.72 15.24
N LEU A 85 -6.94 -19.68 14.37
CA LEU A 85 -6.85 -19.50 12.91
C LEU A 85 -7.87 -18.48 12.39
N SER A 86 -9.09 -18.48 12.91
CA SER A 86 -10.10 -17.48 12.53
C SER A 86 -9.70 -16.07 12.99
N ASN A 87 -9.06 -15.96 14.16
CA ASN A 87 -8.50 -14.68 14.61
C ASN A 87 -7.39 -14.18 13.68
N ILE A 88 -6.50 -15.07 13.25
CA ILE A 88 -5.43 -14.73 12.32
C ILE A 88 -6.04 -14.30 10.98
N ASP A 89 -7.03 -15.02 10.45
CA ASP A 89 -7.69 -14.69 9.20
C ASP A 89 -8.27 -13.26 9.22
N TYR A 90 -9.10 -12.93 10.23
CA TYR A 90 -9.67 -11.59 10.39
C TYR A 90 -8.61 -10.50 10.60
N MET A 91 -7.55 -10.80 11.36
CA MET A 91 -6.42 -9.88 11.50
C MET A 91 -5.74 -9.66 10.14
N THR A 92 -5.38 -10.72 9.42
CA THR A 92 -4.69 -10.61 8.13
C THR A 92 -5.55 -9.91 7.08
N HIS A 93 -6.86 -10.07 7.12
CA HIS A 93 -7.79 -9.35 6.26
C HIS A 93 -7.69 -7.84 6.50
N GLY A 94 -7.87 -7.39 7.75
CA GLY A 94 -7.81 -5.97 8.08
C GLY A 94 -6.40 -5.37 7.95
N PHE A 95 -5.35 -6.14 8.23
CA PHE A 95 -3.95 -5.71 8.08
C PHE A 95 -3.49 -5.70 6.62
N GLY A 96 -4.09 -6.49 5.73
CA GLY A 96 -3.59 -6.86 4.40
C GLY A 96 -2.92 -5.75 3.58
N LEU A 97 -3.65 -5.17 2.62
CA LEU A 97 -3.08 -4.19 1.67
C LEU A 97 -2.69 -2.85 2.33
N ASN A 98 -3.30 -2.54 3.49
CA ASN A 98 -2.96 -1.39 4.33
C ASN A 98 -1.50 -1.43 4.77
N TYR A 99 -1.09 -2.56 5.36
CA TYR A 99 0.22 -2.68 5.97
C TYR A 99 1.33 -2.75 4.92
N LEU A 100 1.10 -3.41 3.78
CA LEU A 100 2.08 -3.41 2.68
C LEU A 100 2.45 -1.98 2.28
N SER A 101 1.46 -1.09 2.18
CA SER A 101 1.65 0.31 1.79
C SER A 101 2.40 1.11 2.86
N LEU A 102 2.05 0.90 4.13
CA LEU A 102 2.77 1.50 5.26
C LEU A 102 4.23 1.03 5.31
N ILE A 103 4.48 -0.28 5.15
CA ILE A 103 5.85 -0.83 5.10
C ILE A 103 6.63 -0.17 3.98
N LEU A 104 6.07 -0.01 2.78
CA LEU A 104 6.77 0.62 1.66
C LEU A 104 7.20 2.06 1.98
N VAL A 105 6.30 2.84 2.59
CA VAL A 105 6.61 4.21 3.03
C VAL A 105 7.69 4.20 4.12
N LEU A 106 7.54 3.35 5.15
CA LEU A 106 8.54 3.22 6.22
C LEU A 106 9.89 2.76 5.69
N PHE A 107 9.91 1.85 4.71
CA PHE A 107 11.13 1.36 4.09
C PHE A 107 11.83 2.43 3.26
N THR A 108 11.07 3.33 2.61
CA THR A 108 11.63 4.55 2.01
C THR A 108 12.24 5.46 3.08
N LEU A 109 11.57 5.68 4.21
CA LEU A 109 12.11 6.52 5.29
C LEU A 109 13.39 5.92 5.90
N VAL A 110 13.40 4.62 6.17
CA VAL A 110 14.58 3.90 6.63
C VAL A 110 15.70 3.97 5.59
N SER A 111 15.38 3.89 4.30
CA SER A 111 16.37 4.08 3.23
C SER A 111 17.04 5.45 3.27
N ILE A 112 16.29 6.52 3.50
CA ILE A 112 16.86 7.87 3.69
C ILE A 112 17.81 7.85 4.89
N LEU A 113 17.38 7.29 6.03
CA LEU A 113 18.21 7.21 7.23
C LEU A 113 19.49 6.39 7.02
N ILE A 114 19.42 5.28 6.29
CA ILE A 114 20.59 4.44 5.98
C ILE A 114 21.58 5.23 5.13
N VAL A 115 21.11 5.88 4.05
CA VAL A 115 21.97 6.67 3.16
C VAL A 115 22.67 7.78 3.95
N PHE A 116 21.99 8.45 4.88
CA PHE A 116 22.58 9.55 5.66
C PHE A 116 23.21 9.13 7.00
N SER A 117 23.17 7.84 7.36
CA SER A 117 23.79 7.36 8.61
C SER A 117 25.31 7.51 8.62
N ASN A 118 25.91 7.63 7.44
CA ASN A 118 27.35 7.77 7.23
C ASN A 118 27.81 9.21 6.97
N LEU A 119 27.01 10.21 7.37
CA LEU A 119 27.43 11.61 7.30
C LEU A 119 28.47 11.94 8.39
N PRO A 120 29.59 12.65 8.07
CA PRO A 120 29.99 13.12 6.74
C PRO A 120 30.54 11.98 5.87
N PHE A 121 30.14 11.97 4.60
CA PHE A 121 30.52 10.92 3.67
C PHE A 121 32.04 10.92 3.41
N ILE A 122 32.65 9.75 3.58
CA ILE A 122 34.09 9.55 3.35
C ILE A 122 34.27 9.09 1.91
N HIS A 123 35.13 9.77 1.15
CA HIS A 123 35.48 9.35 -0.19
C HIS A 123 36.36 8.09 -0.12
N LEU A 124 35.77 6.92 -0.39
CA LEU A 124 36.50 5.66 -0.45
C LEU A 124 36.93 5.37 -1.88
N THR A 125 38.20 5.07 -2.11
CA THR A 125 38.63 4.50 -3.39
C THR A 125 38.15 3.06 -3.51
N LEU A 126 37.99 2.51 -4.73
CA LEU A 126 37.54 1.12 -4.94
C LEU A 126 38.38 0.10 -4.14
N ARG A 127 39.70 0.30 -4.07
CA ARG A 127 40.61 -0.53 -3.28
C ARG A 127 40.31 -0.45 -1.78
N GLN A 128 40.00 0.74 -1.27
CA GLN A 128 39.59 0.94 0.12
C GLN A 128 38.19 0.36 0.36
N ALA A 129 37.23 0.55 -0.54
CA ALA A 129 35.89 -0.03 -0.40
C ALA A 129 35.92 -1.58 -0.30
N LEU A 130 36.84 -2.23 -1.03
CA LEU A 130 37.03 -3.69 -0.98
C LEU A 130 37.82 -4.17 0.26
N GLN A 131 38.64 -3.31 0.86
CA GLN A 131 39.52 -3.67 2.00
C GLN A 131 38.95 -3.22 3.36
N THR A 132 38.17 -2.15 3.39
CA THR A 132 37.65 -1.55 4.62
C THR A 132 36.31 -2.19 4.95
N ARG A 133 36.22 -2.89 6.08
CA ARG A 133 34.92 -3.26 6.67
C ARG A 133 34.29 -2.01 7.29
N SER A 134 33.71 -1.14 6.47
CA SER A 134 32.91 -0.03 6.96
C SER A 134 31.47 -0.48 7.14
N ALA A 135 30.98 -0.49 8.38
CA ALA A 135 29.57 -0.82 8.69
C ALA A 135 28.57 0.01 7.88
N GLY A 136 28.96 1.23 7.49
CA GLY A 136 28.18 2.12 6.64
C GLY A 136 27.91 1.60 5.24
N LEU A 137 28.94 1.12 4.53
CA LEU A 137 28.78 0.51 3.21
C LEU A 137 27.95 -0.78 3.29
N ASP A 138 28.14 -1.58 4.34
CA ASP A 138 27.38 -2.81 4.52
C ASP A 138 25.88 -2.51 4.64
N LEU A 139 25.49 -1.55 5.49
CA LEU A 139 24.09 -1.14 5.66
C LEU A 139 23.49 -0.60 4.36
N GLU A 140 24.26 0.18 3.60
CA GLU A 140 23.81 0.71 2.31
C GLU A 140 23.61 -0.40 1.28
N LEU A 141 24.52 -1.37 1.20
CA LEU A 141 24.40 -2.54 0.33
C LEU A 141 23.25 -3.46 0.75
N PHE A 142 23.03 -3.66 2.05
CA PHE A 142 21.86 -4.38 2.55
C PHE A 142 20.56 -3.68 2.22
N GLY A 143 20.52 -2.36 2.42
CA GLY A 143 19.46 -1.49 1.95
C GLY A 143 19.23 -1.75 0.47
N ALA A 144 20.29 -1.58 -0.35
CA ALA A 144 20.35 -1.74 -1.79
C ALA A 144 19.69 -3.04 -2.27
N PHE A 145 20.13 -4.14 -1.66
CA PHE A 145 19.66 -5.47 -1.98
C PHE A 145 18.19 -5.67 -1.58
N ALA A 146 17.76 -5.16 -0.43
CA ALA A 146 16.40 -5.32 0.05
C ALA A 146 15.34 -4.63 -0.85
N PHE A 147 15.61 -3.46 -1.44
CA PHE A 147 14.70 -2.88 -2.46
C PHE A 147 14.66 -3.69 -3.74
N VAL A 148 15.82 -4.12 -4.23
CA VAL A 148 15.91 -4.95 -5.45
C VAL A 148 15.05 -6.20 -5.24
N LEU A 149 15.18 -6.86 -4.09
CA LEU A 149 14.30 -7.95 -3.72
C LEU A 149 12.83 -7.53 -3.58
N SER A 150 12.52 -6.38 -2.97
CA SER A 150 11.15 -5.88 -2.84
C SER A 150 10.47 -5.62 -4.18
N LEU A 151 11.24 -5.28 -5.22
CA LEU A 151 10.78 -5.12 -6.59
C LEU A 151 10.65 -6.47 -7.30
N PHE A 152 11.68 -7.31 -7.24
CA PHE A 152 11.73 -8.54 -8.02
C PHE A 152 10.89 -9.68 -7.44
N VAL A 153 10.71 -9.77 -6.13
CA VAL A 153 9.90 -10.84 -5.52
C VAL A 153 8.44 -10.79 -6.02
N PRO A 154 7.72 -9.65 -5.96
CA PRO A 154 6.37 -9.55 -6.53
C PRO A 154 6.34 -9.83 -8.04
N VAL A 155 7.36 -9.40 -8.78
CA VAL A 155 7.47 -9.62 -10.22
C VAL A 155 7.65 -11.11 -10.56
N ILE A 156 8.49 -11.82 -9.80
CA ILE A 156 8.73 -13.26 -9.95
C ILE A 156 7.46 -14.03 -9.57
N LEU A 157 6.81 -13.69 -8.46
CA LEU A 157 5.54 -14.30 -8.06
C LEU A 157 4.49 -14.11 -9.16
N ALA A 158 4.34 -12.88 -9.67
CA ALA A 158 3.41 -12.60 -10.77
C ALA A 158 3.77 -13.36 -12.05
N LYS A 159 5.05 -13.61 -12.34
CA LYS A 159 5.46 -14.50 -13.44
C LYS A 159 4.98 -15.93 -13.20
N ILE A 160 5.10 -16.45 -11.98
CA ILE A 160 4.65 -17.81 -11.63
C ILE A 160 3.11 -17.92 -11.78
N TYR A 161 2.37 -16.97 -11.22
CA TYR A 161 0.90 -17.01 -11.21
C TYR A 161 0.25 -16.60 -12.54
N PHE A 162 0.73 -15.52 -13.17
CA PHE A 162 0.10 -14.93 -14.36
C PHE A 162 0.88 -15.18 -15.66
N LYS A 163 1.98 -15.94 -15.60
CA LYS A 163 2.86 -16.26 -16.74
C LYS A 163 3.38 -15.02 -17.49
N SER A 164 3.50 -13.87 -16.80
CA SER A 164 3.93 -12.61 -17.43
C SER A 164 4.70 -11.71 -16.47
N LEU A 165 5.95 -11.38 -16.85
CA LEU A 165 6.79 -10.42 -16.13
C LEU A 165 6.26 -8.99 -16.22
N SER A 166 5.76 -8.60 -17.40
CA SER A 166 5.18 -7.26 -17.62
C SER A 166 4.00 -7.00 -16.68
N LYS A 167 3.12 -7.99 -16.49
CA LYS A 167 2.03 -7.91 -15.50
C LYS A 167 2.58 -7.76 -14.08
N GLY A 168 3.66 -8.46 -13.74
CA GLY A 168 4.33 -8.31 -12.44
C GLY A 168 4.84 -6.90 -12.18
N PHE A 169 5.56 -6.31 -13.13
CA PHE A 169 6.02 -4.92 -13.02
C PHE A 169 4.85 -3.94 -12.91
N MET A 170 3.80 -4.14 -13.70
CA MET A 170 2.60 -3.31 -13.63
C MET A 170 1.92 -3.41 -12.25
N VAL A 171 1.77 -4.62 -11.70
CA VAL A 171 1.21 -4.84 -10.36
C VAL A 171 2.06 -4.16 -9.29
N PHE A 172 3.39 -4.23 -9.40
CA PHE A 172 4.29 -3.55 -8.48
C PHE A 172 4.10 -2.03 -8.55
N ILE A 173 4.17 -1.44 -9.74
CA ILE A 173 4.03 0.01 -9.95
C ILE A 173 2.65 0.50 -9.46
N LEU A 174 1.59 -0.24 -9.75
CA LEU A 174 0.24 0.07 -9.27
C LEU A 174 0.16 0.02 -7.73
N ASN A 175 0.73 -0.99 -7.09
CA ASN A 175 0.72 -1.05 -5.63
C ASN A 175 1.57 0.04 -4.98
N PHE A 176 2.73 0.35 -5.57
CA PHE A 176 3.60 1.41 -5.07
C PHE A 176 2.95 2.79 -5.22
N SER A 177 2.38 3.10 -6.38
CA SER A 177 1.68 4.37 -6.63
C SER A 177 0.47 4.61 -5.72
N LEU A 178 -0.11 3.54 -5.16
CA LEU A 178 -1.20 3.60 -4.19
C LEU A 178 -0.71 3.70 -2.74
N ALA A 179 0.59 3.63 -2.46
CA ALA A 179 1.11 3.51 -1.10
C ALA A 179 0.66 4.68 -0.21
N ILE A 180 0.89 5.92 -0.67
CA ILE A 180 0.51 7.13 0.07
C ILE A 180 -1.01 7.26 0.21
N VAL A 181 -1.77 6.97 -0.85
CA VAL A 181 -3.24 6.97 -0.81
C VAL A 181 -3.77 6.04 0.28
N ARG A 182 -3.27 4.80 0.31
CA ARG A 182 -3.68 3.77 1.26
C ARG A 182 -3.27 4.13 2.69
N THR A 183 -2.04 4.61 2.89
CA THR A 183 -1.58 5.10 4.19
C THR A 183 -2.44 6.27 4.69
N LYS A 184 -2.79 7.23 3.82
CA LYS A 184 -3.70 8.33 4.17
C LYS A 184 -5.10 7.84 4.53
N ALA A 185 -5.62 6.83 3.83
CA ALA A 185 -6.92 6.24 4.14
C ALA A 185 -6.91 5.59 5.54
N ALA A 186 -5.85 4.83 5.84
CA ALA A 186 -5.67 4.21 7.15
C ALA A 186 -5.54 5.26 8.27
N VAL A 187 -4.73 6.31 8.08
CA VAL A 187 -4.61 7.41 9.04
C VAL A 187 -5.95 8.11 9.24
N ALA A 188 -6.69 8.40 8.16
CA ALA A 188 -8.02 9.02 8.24
C ALA A 188 -9.01 8.16 9.04
N ALA A 189 -8.98 6.83 8.86
CA ALA A 189 -9.81 5.90 9.63
C ALA A 189 -9.43 5.87 11.11
N VAL A 190 -8.13 5.83 11.45
CA VAL A 190 -7.65 5.90 12.84
C VAL A 190 -8.10 7.20 13.52
N LEU A 191 -8.06 8.31 12.78
CA LEU A 191 -8.49 9.63 13.26
C LEU A 191 -10.02 9.85 13.20
N ASN A 192 -10.81 8.85 12.79
CA ASN A 192 -12.27 8.96 12.57
C ASN A 192 -12.67 10.17 11.69
N SER A 193 -11.81 10.53 10.74
CA SER A 193 -12.09 11.62 9.80
C SER A 193 -13.09 11.17 8.75
N SER A 194 -13.86 12.10 8.17
CA SER A 194 -14.89 11.70 7.20
C SER A 194 -14.30 10.86 6.06
N PRO A 195 -14.90 9.71 5.70
CA PRO A 195 -14.37 8.86 4.66
C PRO A 195 -14.54 9.44 3.24
N GLY A 196 -15.30 10.52 3.14
CA GLY A 196 -15.58 11.26 1.93
C GLY A 196 -14.31 11.79 1.30
N MET A 197 -13.71 10.97 0.45
CA MET A 197 -12.62 11.40 -0.40
C MET A 197 -13.21 12.33 -1.47
N ARG A 198 -12.95 13.64 -1.37
CA ARG A 198 -13.34 14.63 -2.38
C ARG A 198 -12.44 14.55 -3.60
N TRP A 199 -12.39 13.39 -4.26
CA TRP A 199 -11.78 13.27 -5.58
C TRP A 199 -12.88 13.56 -6.58
N SER A 200 -12.81 14.73 -7.20
CA SER A 200 -13.83 15.17 -8.13
C SER A 200 -14.06 14.07 -9.17
N ARG A 201 -15.32 13.82 -9.51
CA ARG A 201 -15.61 13.17 -10.80
C ARG A 201 -15.23 14.23 -11.81
N THR A 202 -14.01 14.19 -12.33
CA THR A 202 -13.80 14.71 -13.67
C THR A 202 -14.81 13.94 -14.52
N THR A 203 -15.84 14.65 -14.98
CA THR A 203 -16.58 14.26 -16.17
C THR A 203 -15.58 13.75 -17.19
N GLU A 204 -15.88 12.62 -17.85
CA GLU A 204 -14.98 11.76 -18.64
C GLU A 204 -14.09 12.47 -19.69
N ASN A 205 -14.26 13.77 -19.90
CA ASN A 205 -13.55 14.59 -20.89
C ASN A 205 -12.21 15.22 -20.44
N ASN A 206 -11.72 15.03 -19.21
CA ASN A 206 -10.48 15.68 -18.75
C ASN A 206 -9.32 14.72 -18.45
N SER A 207 -9.22 13.61 -19.18
CA SER A 207 -8.25 12.52 -18.98
C SER A 207 -6.78 12.91 -19.12
N HIS A 208 -6.44 14.15 -19.47
CA HIS A 208 -5.05 14.63 -19.61
C HIS A 208 -4.84 16.02 -18.98
N ASN A 209 -5.50 16.32 -17.87
CA ASN A 209 -5.27 17.57 -17.16
C ASN A 209 -4.08 17.43 -16.19
N ILE A 210 -2.91 17.95 -16.58
CA ILE A 210 -1.70 17.90 -15.75
C ILE A 210 -1.88 18.61 -14.40
N ALA A 211 -2.58 19.75 -14.37
CA ALA A 211 -2.83 20.48 -13.13
C ALA A 211 -3.69 19.66 -12.16
N TYR A 212 -4.68 18.93 -12.68
CA TYR A 212 -5.48 18.00 -11.89
C TYR A 212 -4.62 16.86 -11.33
N SER A 213 -3.76 16.24 -12.14
CA SER A 213 -2.86 15.18 -11.68
C SER A 213 -1.95 15.69 -10.58
N LEU A 214 -1.28 16.84 -10.80
CA LEU A 214 -0.38 17.45 -9.82
C LEU A 214 -1.07 17.78 -8.49
N TYR A 215 -2.30 18.31 -8.55
CA TYR A 215 -3.06 18.64 -7.35
C TYR A 215 -3.42 17.39 -6.52
N ASN A 216 -3.86 16.33 -7.19
CA ASN A 216 -4.26 15.10 -6.50
C ASN A 216 -3.08 14.29 -5.95
N THR A 217 -1.90 14.40 -6.56
CA THR A 217 -0.67 13.72 -6.13
C THR A 217 0.35 14.62 -5.45
N ARG A 218 -0.09 15.77 -4.93
CA ARG A 218 0.82 16.76 -4.32
C ARG A 218 1.71 16.19 -3.22
N PHE A 219 1.25 15.18 -2.48
CA PHE A 219 2.04 14.55 -1.42
C PHE A 219 3.09 13.61 -1.99
N GLU A 220 2.71 12.79 -2.96
CA GLU A 220 3.61 11.90 -3.71
C GLU A 220 4.67 12.71 -4.46
N LEU A 221 4.29 13.86 -5.03
CA LEU A 221 5.18 14.81 -5.68
C LEU A 221 6.15 15.48 -4.70
N ALA A 222 5.65 15.99 -3.58
CA ALA A 222 6.49 16.58 -2.55
C ALA A 222 7.50 15.56 -2.01
N PHE A 223 7.05 14.32 -1.77
CA PHE A 223 7.91 13.25 -1.28
C PHE A 223 8.95 12.84 -2.33
N SER A 224 8.55 12.76 -3.60
CA SER A 224 9.47 12.53 -4.72
C SER A 224 10.50 13.64 -4.87
N ALA A 225 10.09 14.91 -4.81
CA ALA A 225 10.99 16.06 -4.88
C ALA A 225 12.00 16.07 -3.73
N ALA A 226 11.56 15.72 -2.52
CA ALA A 226 12.44 15.55 -1.37
C ALA A 226 13.46 14.42 -1.61
N LEU A 227 13.02 13.27 -2.13
CA LEU A 227 13.90 12.15 -2.45
C LEU A 227 14.93 12.47 -3.54
N PHE A 228 14.55 13.21 -4.58
CA PHE A 228 15.51 13.70 -5.58
C PHE A 228 16.49 14.71 -4.99
N SER A 229 16.02 15.60 -4.10
CA SER A 229 16.89 16.56 -3.42
C SER A 229 17.90 15.85 -2.53
N PHE A 230 17.45 14.86 -1.75
CA PHE A 230 18.31 14.01 -0.93
C PHE A 230 19.25 13.15 -1.77
N GLY A 231 18.77 12.61 -2.89
CA GLY A 231 19.59 11.87 -3.83
C GLY A 231 20.70 12.73 -4.43
N TYR A 232 20.37 13.95 -4.86
CA TYR A 232 21.35 14.93 -5.34
C TYR A 232 22.37 15.28 -4.27
N LEU A 233 21.92 15.58 -3.04
CA LEU A 233 22.82 15.86 -1.92
C LEU A 233 23.78 14.69 -1.66
N ALA A 234 23.29 13.45 -1.64
CA ALA A 234 24.12 12.26 -1.47
C ALA A 234 25.19 12.15 -2.57
N VAL A 235 24.83 12.35 -3.85
CA VAL A 235 25.81 12.35 -4.96
C VAL A 235 26.82 13.49 -4.82
N ALA A 236 26.36 14.70 -4.50
CA ALA A 236 27.20 15.88 -4.33
C ALA A 236 28.22 15.70 -3.19
N THR A 237 27.89 14.87 -2.21
CA THR A 237 28.76 14.48 -1.12
C THR A 237 29.41 13.10 -1.34
N HIS A 238 29.58 12.66 -2.58
CA HIS A 238 30.28 11.42 -2.97
C HIS A 238 29.62 10.08 -2.61
N ASN A 239 28.37 10.05 -2.16
CA ASN A 239 27.58 8.82 -2.05
C ASN A 239 26.69 8.61 -3.29
N ILE A 240 27.30 8.07 -4.35
CA ILE A 240 26.63 7.87 -5.64
C ILE A 240 25.54 6.79 -5.54
N SER A 241 25.81 5.68 -4.85
CA SER A 241 24.87 4.56 -4.71
C SER A 241 23.62 4.98 -3.95
N GLY A 242 23.77 5.67 -2.82
CA GLY A 242 22.66 6.25 -2.06
C GLY A 242 21.90 7.30 -2.85
N GLY A 243 22.61 8.08 -3.68
CA GLY A 243 22.00 9.04 -4.59
C GLY A 243 21.09 8.42 -5.64
N ILE A 244 21.57 7.40 -6.35
CA ILE A 244 20.81 6.64 -7.35
C ILE A 244 19.62 5.93 -6.69
N TRP A 245 19.85 5.36 -5.53
CA TRP A 245 18.85 4.67 -4.72
C TRP A 245 17.65 5.55 -4.37
N LEU A 246 17.90 6.72 -3.77
CA LEU A 246 16.84 7.66 -3.40
C LEU A 246 16.13 8.22 -4.64
N SER A 247 16.87 8.44 -5.73
CA SER A 247 16.29 8.85 -7.00
C SER A 247 15.34 7.79 -7.58
N ALA A 248 15.66 6.50 -7.44
CA ALA A 248 14.79 5.40 -7.87
C ALA A 248 13.46 5.40 -7.10
N TYR A 249 13.49 5.61 -5.77
CA TYR A 249 12.26 5.84 -5.00
C TYR A 249 11.50 7.08 -5.47
N GLY A 250 12.21 8.18 -5.75
CA GLY A 250 11.62 9.40 -6.31
C GLY A 250 10.80 9.12 -7.58
N VAL A 251 11.34 8.33 -8.51
CA VAL A 251 10.64 7.90 -9.73
C VAL A 251 9.40 7.05 -9.41
N LEU A 252 9.49 6.15 -8.44
CA LEU A 252 8.34 5.32 -8.06
C LEU A 252 7.19 6.13 -7.46
N TYR A 253 7.47 7.15 -6.63
CA TYR A 253 6.42 8.05 -6.14
C TYR A 253 5.84 8.95 -7.26
N LEU A 254 6.65 9.33 -8.27
CA LEU A 254 6.13 10.03 -9.46
C LEU A 254 5.15 9.18 -10.28
N ALA A 255 5.23 7.85 -10.20
CA ALA A 255 4.35 6.96 -10.96
C ALA A 255 2.87 7.24 -10.68
N ALA A 256 2.50 7.64 -9.45
CA ALA A 256 1.13 8.04 -9.14
C ALA A 256 0.64 9.20 -10.03
N THR A 257 1.46 10.24 -10.18
CA THR A 257 1.14 11.41 -11.02
C THR A 257 1.00 11.02 -12.48
N VAL A 258 1.94 10.20 -12.98
CA VAL A 258 1.94 9.72 -14.38
C VAL A 258 0.70 8.86 -14.65
N LEU A 259 0.35 7.97 -13.72
CA LEU A 259 -0.82 7.09 -13.86
C LEU A 259 -2.13 7.87 -13.81
N ILE A 260 -2.25 8.91 -12.99
CA ILE A 260 -3.43 9.79 -13.00
C ILE A 260 -3.49 10.61 -14.27
N TYR A 261 -2.36 11.12 -14.75
CA TYR A 261 -2.32 11.89 -16.00
C TYR A 261 -2.65 11.05 -17.25
N LYS A 262 -2.25 9.78 -17.27
CA LYS A 262 -2.41 8.91 -18.44
C LYS A 262 -3.66 8.04 -18.39
N TYR A 263 -4.08 7.62 -17.21
CA TYR A 263 -5.15 6.64 -17.00
C TYR A 263 -6.21 7.11 -15.99
N GLY A 264 -6.16 8.38 -15.56
CA GLY A 264 -7.06 8.95 -14.54
C GLY A 264 -8.43 9.35 -15.06
#